data_AF-A0A7S0N2X6-F1
#
_entry.id   AF-A0A7S0N2X6-F1
#
_cell.length_a   1.000
_cell.length_b   1.000
_cell.length_c   1.000
_cell.angle_alpha   90.00
_cell.angle_beta   90.00
_cell.angle_gamma   90.00
#
_symmetry.space_group_name_H-M   'P 1'
#
loop_
_entity.id
_entity.type
_entity.pdbx_description
1 polymer ?
#
loop_
_entity_poly.entity_id
_entity_poly.type
_entity_poly.pdbx_seq_one_letter_code
_entity_poly.pdbx_strand_id
1 'polypeptide(L)'
;WDVVGQIPWQYMDCLFPDIPAVMVLLRLLRLLKLLRLYRIKSMVRGIYRKFPQCVLLITGLELLLTMSMAAHWMCCLFFHVGFPDGWVVHQGIVGDDLQDRLYYVWITSLYWAITTMATIGYGDISAGTSAERTVAVVVMVFGCALFAYFTGRITQILTDLPECELRFGEKL
;
A
#
# COMPACT_ATOMS: atom_id res chain seq x y z
N TRP A 1 19.56 14.24 10.03
CA TRP A 1 18.76 13.06 10.42
C TRP A 1 18.66 12.00 9.31
N ASP A 2 19.64 11.93 8.38
CA ASP A 2 19.67 10.96 7.26
C ASP A 2 20.64 9.77 7.49
N VAL A 3 21.08 9.52 8.73
CA VAL A 3 22.06 8.45 9.03
C VAL A 3 21.38 7.08 9.20
N VAL A 4 20.12 7.06 9.63
CA VAL A 4 19.37 5.80 9.89
C VAL A 4 18.98 5.07 8.59
N GLY A 5 19.09 5.73 7.43
CA GLY A 5 18.82 5.13 6.12
C GLY A 5 19.99 4.38 5.48
N GLN A 6 21.21 4.52 6.02
CA GLN A 6 22.45 3.97 5.43
C GLN A 6 22.95 2.68 6.10
N ILE A 7 22.28 2.16 7.13
CA ILE A 7 22.73 0.94 7.80
C ILE A 7 22.43 -0.28 6.89
N PRO A 8 23.44 -1.09 6.52
CA PRO A 8 23.27 -2.28 5.70
C PRO A 8 22.53 -3.37 6.48
N TRP A 9 21.27 -3.61 6.12
CA TRP A 9 20.37 -4.58 6.76
C TRP A 9 20.89 -6.03 6.75
N GLN A 10 21.80 -6.36 5.84
CA GLN A 10 22.41 -7.69 5.73
C GLN A 10 23.30 -8.06 6.93
N TYR A 11 23.78 -7.09 7.71
CA TYR A 11 24.63 -7.35 8.87
C TYR A 11 23.84 -7.64 10.15
N MET A 12 22.56 -7.27 10.21
CA MET A 12 21.71 -7.42 11.40
C MET A 12 21.03 -8.78 11.49
N ASP A 13 20.83 -9.48 10.36
CA ASP A 13 20.25 -10.83 10.32
C ASP A 13 21.18 -11.89 10.94
N CYS A 14 22.49 -11.64 11.01
CA CYS A 14 23.46 -12.54 11.64
C CYS A 14 23.56 -12.40 13.16
N LEU A 15 23.07 -11.31 13.76
CA LEU A 15 23.34 -11.00 15.18
C LEU A 15 22.19 -11.39 16.13
N PHE A 16 20.96 -11.57 15.64
CA PHE A 16 19.79 -11.90 16.47
C PHE A 16 18.82 -12.87 15.78
N PRO A 17 19.06 -14.19 15.87
CA PRO A 17 18.27 -15.21 15.18
C PRO A 17 16.85 -15.45 15.75
N ASP A 18 16.48 -14.90 16.92
CA ASP A 18 15.33 -15.37 17.70
C ASP A 18 14.20 -14.35 17.99
N ILE A 19 13.95 -13.35 17.14
CA ILE A 19 12.84 -12.40 17.44
C ILE A 19 12.03 -11.97 16.20
N PRO A 20 10.88 -12.63 15.89
CA PRO A 20 9.94 -12.15 14.88
C PRO A 20 9.39 -10.74 15.17
N ALA A 21 9.35 -10.33 16.45
CA ALA A 21 8.89 -9.01 16.87
C ALA A 21 9.82 -7.86 16.44
N VAL A 22 11.13 -8.08 16.34
CA VAL A 22 12.09 -7.02 15.96
C VAL A 22 12.03 -6.75 14.45
N MET A 23 11.79 -7.77 13.61
CA MET A 23 11.51 -7.58 12.18
C MET A 23 10.19 -6.83 11.94
N VAL A 24 9.15 -7.11 12.73
CA VAL A 24 7.89 -6.36 12.68
C VAL A 24 8.10 -4.92 13.13
N LEU A 25 8.81 -4.68 14.24
CA LEU A 25 9.14 -3.34 14.75
C LEU A 25 10.00 -2.52 13.76
N LEU A 26 10.98 -3.15 13.11
CA LEU A 26 11.80 -2.53 12.05
C LEU A 26 10.99 -2.24 10.77
N ARG A 27 10.03 -3.10 10.40
CA ARG A 27 9.05 -2.81 9.34
C ARG A 27 8.09 -1.68 9.74
N LEU A 28 7.67 -1.60 11.01
CA LEU A 28 6.87 -0.49 11.55
C LEU A 28 7.66 0.82 11.58
N LEU A 29 8.99 0.81 11.79
CA LEU A 29 9.83 2.01 11.65
C LEU A 29 9.86 2.55 10.21
N ARG A 30 9.60 1.72 9.18
CA ARG A 30 9.35 2.23 7.82
C ARG A 30 8.03 3.02 7.73
N LEU A 31 7.06 2.84 8.63
CA LEU A 31 5.89 3.72 8.74
C LEU A 31 6.28 5.15 9.13
N LEU A 32 7.44 5.40 9.75
CA LEU A 32 7.92 6.77 9.97
C LEU A 32 8.19 7.48 8.63
N LYS A 33 8.41 6.77 7.51
CA LYS A 33 8.39 7.40 6.17
C LYS A 33 6.99 7.93 5.80
N LEU A 34 5.90 7.38 6.35
CA LEU A 34 4.55 7.96 6.19
C LEU A 34 4.41 9.31 6.93
N LEU A 35 5.23 9.61 7.95
CA LEU A 35 5.30 10.98 8.49
C LEU A 35 5.89 11.97 7.46
N ARG A 36 6.74 11.53 6.52
CA ARG A 36 7.11 12.38 5.36
C ARG A 36 5.92 12.61 4.43
N LEU A 37 4.99 11.66 4.26
CA LEU A 37 3.72 11.89 3.54
C LEU A 37 2.82 12.92 4.25
N TYR A 38 2.79 12.92 5.60
CA TYR A 38 2.11 13.98 6.35
C TYR A 38 2.71 15.37 6.08
N ARG A 39 4.04 15.45 5.91
CA ARG A 39 4.72 16.69 5.51
C ARG A 39 4.38 17.10 4.06
N ILE A 40 4.24 16.14 3.15
CA ILE A 40 3.79 16.36 1.76
C ILE A 40 2.38 16.94 1.74
N LYS A 41 1.45 16.46 2.59
CA LYS A 41 0.10 17.07 2.71
C LYS A 41 0.16 18.57 3.03
N SER A 42 1.18 19.02 3.77
CA SER A 42 1.37 20.44 4.05
C SER A 42 1.89 21.24 2.86
N MET A 43 2.75 20.67 2.02
CA MET A 43 3.21 21.31 0.79
C MET A 43 2.13 21.31 -0.30
N VAL A 44 1.40 20.21 -0.44
CA VAL A 44 0.30 20.04 -1.40
C VAL A 44 -0.79 21.10 -1.20
N ARG A 45 -1.12 21.43 0.06
CA ARG A 45 -2.00 22.58 0.39
C ARG A 45 -1.49 23.93 -0.15
N GLY A 46 -0.18 24.14 -0.16
CA GLY A 46 0.44 25.35 -0.72
C GLY A 46 0.37 25.42 -2.24
N ILE A 47 0.50 24.28 -2.92
CA ILE A 47 0.40 24.18 -4.38
C ILE A 47 -1.06 24.32 -4.85
N TYR A 48 -2.04 23.75 -4.13
CA TYR A 48 -3.46 23.93 -4.44
C TYR A 48 -3.88 25.40 -4.51
N ARG A 49 -3.29 26.26 -3.66
CA ARG A 49 -3.54 27.71 -3.70
C ARG A 49 -2.95 28.41 -4.92
N LYS A 50 -1.85 27.88 -5.48
CA LYS A 50 -1.10 28.52 -6.56
C LYS A 50 -1.58 28.07 -7.95
N PHE A 51 -2.09 26.85 -8.08
CA PHE A 51 -2.54 26.26 -9.35
C PHE A 51 -3.86 25.48 -9.18
N PRO A 52 -5.02 26.18 -9.11
CA PRO A 52 -6.32 25.52 -8.94
C PRO A 52 -6.70 24.63 -10.14
N GLN A 53 -6.24 24.96 -11.35
CA GLN A 53 -6.48 24.17 -12.56
C GLN A 53 -5.85 22.77 -12.51
N CYS A 54 -4.79 22.57 -11.72
CA CYS A 54 -4.10 21.28 -11.59
C CYS A 54 -4.57 20.47 -10.38
N VAL A 55 -5.60 20.93 -9.64
CA VAL A 55 -6.07 20.29 -8.39
C VAL A 55 -6.44 18.82 -8.59
N LEU A 56 -7.11 18.50 -9.70
CA LEU A 56 -7.55 17.15 -10.04
C LEU A 56 -6.36 16.22 -10.29
N LEU A 57 -5.36 16.68 -11.05
CA LEU A 57 -4.16 15.91 -11.36
C LEU A 57 -3.30 15.65 -10.11
N ILE A 58 -3.12 16.67 -9.27
CA ILE A 58 -2.34 16.55 -8.02
C ILE A 58 -3.03 15.60 -7.05
N THR A 59 -4.36 15.71 -6.89
CA THR A 59 -5.10 14.81 -6.02
C THR A 59 -5.12 13.38 -6.57
N GLY A 60 -5.30 13.22 -7.88
CA GLY A 60 -5.23 11.92 -8.55
C GLY A 60 -3.87 11.24 -8.32
N LEU A 61 -2.78 11.97 -8.48
CA LEU A 61 -1.43 11.46 -8.22
C LEU A 61 -1.20 11.14 -6.72
N GLU A 62 -1.70 11.97 -5.80
CA GLU A 62 -1.67 11.67 -4.35
C GLU A 62 -2.40 10.34 -4.03
N LEU A 63 -3.57 10.13 -4.61
CA LEU A 63 -4.39 8.93 -4.41
C LEU A 63 -3.72 7.69 -5.02
N LEU A 64 -3.19 7.79 -6.25
CA LEU A 64 -2.46 6.70 -6.91
C LEU A 64 -1.22 6.27 -6.12
N LEU A 65 -0.44 7.22 -5.61
CA LEU A 65 0.72 6.93 -4.76
C LEU A 65 0.33 6.31 -3.41
N THR A 66 -0.81 6.71 -2.86
CA THR A 66 -1.33 6.13 -1.61
C THR A 66 -1.77 4.68 -1.82
N MET A 67 -2.47 4.40 -2.93
CA MET A 67 -2.88 3.04 -3.29
C MET A 67 -1.69 2.12 -3.58
N SER A 68 -0.67 2.60 -4.30
CA SER A 68 0.51 1.78 -4.60
C SER A 68 1.31 1.43 -3.36
N MET A 69 1.45 2.37 -2.42
CA MET A 69 2.10 2.10 -1.13
C MET A 69 1.31 1.09 -0.31
N ALA A 70 -0.01 1.24 -0.20
CA ALA A 70 -0.85 0.28 0.49
C ALA A 70 -0.77 -1.12 -0.17
N ALA A 71 -0.80 -1.21 -1.50
CA ALA A 71 -0.66 -2.47 -2.22
C ALA A 71 0.69 -3.15 -1.95
N HIS A 72 1.79 -2.41 -1.88
CA HIS A 72 3.10 -2.96 -1.52
C HIS A 72 3.10 -3.53 -0.10
N TRP A 73 2.50 -2.81 0.86
CA TRP A 73 2.39 -3.26 2.25
C TRP A 73 1.59 -4.56 2.36
N MET A 74 0.44 -4.63 1.70
CA MET A 74 -0.41 -5.81 1.69
C MET A 74 0.24 -6.99 0.96
N CYS A 75 0.95 -6.72 -0.15
CA CYS A 75 1.74 -7.71 -0.87
C CYS A 75 2.84 -8.30 0.02
N CYS A 76 3.62 -7.47 0.74
CA CYS A 76 4.66 -7.95 1.63
C CYS A 76 4.11 -8.78 2.80
N LEU A 77 2.94 -8.42 3.34
CA LEU A 77 2.27 -9.21 4.36
C LEU A 77 1.85 -10.58 3.82
N PHE A 78 1.24 -10.62 2.64
CA PHE A 78 0.79 -11.85 2.01
C PHE A 78 1.95 -12.76 1.56
N PHE A 79 3.03 -12.17 1.04
CA PHE A 79 4.28 -12.86 0.72
C PHE A 79 4.89 -13.50 1.96
N HIS A 80 4.91 -12.78 3.10
CA HIS A 80 5.51 -13.28 4.32
C HIS A 80 4.75 -14.47 4.92
N VAL A 81 3.41 -14.44 4.86
CA VAL A 81 2.58 -15.55 5.34
C VAL A 81 2.64 -16.78 4.42
N GLY A 82 3.06 -16.60 3.16
CA GLY A 82 3.20 -17.69 2.20
C GLY A 82 4.30 -18.72 2.49
N PHE A 83 5.25 -18.42 3.38
CA PHE A 83 6.38 -19.29 3.73
C PHE A 83 6.39 -19.64 5.22
N PRO A 84 6.89 -20.83 5.62
CA PRO A 84 7.37 -21.92 4.76
C PRO A 84 6.25 -22.82 4.21
N ASP A 85 5.16 -23.02 4.96
CA ASP A 85 4.06 -23.95 4.63
C ASP A 85 2.72 -23.22 4.37
N GLY A 86 2.76 -22.22 3.49
CA GLY A 86 1.58 -21.39 3.19
C GLY A 86 1.00 -21.59 1.79
N TRP A 87 0.27 -20.57 1.33
CA TRP A 87 -0.40 -20.53 0.03
C TRP A 87 0.54 -20.82 -1.15
N VAL A 88 1.83 -20.49 -1.02
CA VAL A 88 2.86 -20.78 -2.04
C VAL A 88 3.01 -22.28 -2.28
N VAL A 89 2.98 -23.07 -1.20
CA VAL A 89 3.06 -24.53 -1.26
C VAL A 89 1.74 -25.11 -1.77
N HIS A 90 0.61 -24.58 -1.32
CA HIS A 90 -0.73 -25.01 -1.80
C HIS A 90 -0.93 -24.79 -3.30
N GLN A 91 -0.35 -23.73 -3.87
CA GLN A 91 -0.39 -23.45 -5.31
C GLN A 91 0.59 -24.31 -6.11
N GLY A 92 1.40 -25.17 -5.47
CA GLY A 92 2.37 -26.03 -6.15
C GLY A 92 3.50 -25.24 -6.83
N ILE A 93 3.82 -24.04 -6.32
CA ILE A 93 4.88 -23.19 -6.89
C ILE A 93 6.25 -23.76 -6.48
N VAL A 94 6.69 -24.74 -7.26
CA VAL A 94 7.99 -25.40 -7.14
C VAL A 94 8.78 -25.08 -8.41
N GLY A 95 9.93 -24.44 -8.26
CA GLY A 95 10.87 -24.15 -9.34
C GLY A 95 12.28 -24.48 -8.87
N ASP A 96 13.10 -25.01 -9.77
CA ASP A 96 14.49 -25.39 -9.49
C ASP A 96 15.36 -24.15 -9.20
N ASP A 97 15.09 -23.05 -9.89
CA ASP A 97 15.76 -21.76 -9.68
C ASP A 97 15.06 -20.92 -8.59
N LEU A 98 15.78 -20.68 -7.49
CA LEU A 98 15.29 -19.90 -6.35
C LEU A 98 14.89 -18.47 -6.74
N GLN A 99 15.65 -17.82 -7.63
CA GLN A 99 15.42 -16.43 -8.01
C GLN A 99 14.11 -16.26 -8.80
N ASP A 100 13.88 -17.15 -9.77
CA ASP A 100 12.66 -17.13 -10.59
C ASP A 100 11.43 -17.48 -9.75
N ARG A 101 11.57 -18.43 -8.81
CA ARG A 101 10.53 -18.75 -7.84
C ARG A 101 10.16 -17.55 -6.98
N LEU A 102 11.14 -16.86 -6.39
CA LEU A 102 10.89 -15.70 -5.53
C LEU A 102 10.24 -14.55 -6.30
N TYR A 103 10.69 -14.30 -7.53
CA TYR A 103 10.10 -13.29 -8.41
C TYR A 103 8.63 -13.61 -8.75
N TYR A 104 8.33 -14.86 -9.12
CA TYR A 104 6.98 -15.31 -9.39
C TYR A 104 6.07 -15.15 -8.16
N VAL A 105 6.52 -15.61 -6.99
CA VAL A 105 5.76 -15.48 -5.74
C VAL A 105 5.50 -14.01 -5.39
N TRP A 106 6.48 -13.13 -5.62
CA TRP A 106 6.32 -11.70 -5.38
C TRP A 106 5.27 -11.05 -6.31
N ILE A 107 5.31 -11.34 -7.61
CA ILE A 107 4.31 -10.84 -8.57
C ILE A 107 2.91 -11.38 -8.23
N THR A 108 2.80 -12.67 -7.93
CA THR A 108 1.53 -13.30 -7.55
C THR A 108 0.96 -12.70 -6.27
N SER A 109 1.82 -12.39 -5.28
CA SER A 109 1.41 -11.69 -4.05
C SER A 109 0.91 -10.26 -4.34
N LEU A 110 1.59 -9.55 -5.25
CA LEU A 110 1.20 -8.20 -5.66
C LEU A 110 -0.15 -8.22 -6.38
N TYR A 111 -0.34 -9.17 -7.28
CA TYR A 111 -1.60 -9.39 -7.98
C TYR A 111 -2.75 -9.68 -6.99
N TRP A 112 -2.54 -10.58 -6.02
CA TRP A 112 -3.55 -10.85 -4.99
C TRP A 112 -3.88 -9.61 -4.14
N ALA A 113 -2.88 -8.83 -3.75
CA ALA A 113 -3.08 -7.60 -2.98
C ALA A 113 -3.88 -6.55 -3.77
N ILE A 114 -3.52 -6.31 -5.03
CA ILE A 114 -4.20 -5.33 -5.89
C ILE A 114 -5.64 -5.76 -6.16
N THR A 115 -5.88 -7.01 -6.54
CA THR A 115 -7.23 -7.52 -6.83
C THR A 115 -8.13 -7.52 -5.60
N THR A 116 -7.58 -7.78 -4.41
CA THR A 116 -8.32 -7.68 -3.13
C THR A 116 -8.64 -6.23 -2.78
N MET A 117 -7.67 -5.31 -2.91
CA MET A 117 -7.88 -3.89 -2.63
C MET A 117 -8.84 -3.22 -3.63
N ALA A 118 -8.78 -3.64 -4.90
CA ALA A 118 -9.71 -3.19 -5.94
C ALA A 118 -11.08 -3.89 -5.85
N THR A 119 -11.29 -4.73 -4.83
CA THR A 119 -12.51 -5.51 -4.58
C THR A 119 -12.97 -6.36 -5.77
N ILE A 120 -12.04 -6.79 -6.63
CA ILE A 120 -12.29 -7.67 -7.77
C ILE A 120 -12.37 -9.13 -7.29
N GLY A 121 -11.35 -9.58 -6.56
CA GLY A 121 -11.33 -10.89 -5.89
C GLY A 121 -11.61 -12.10 -6.80
N TYR A 122 -10.73 -12.38 -7.79
CA TYR A 122 -10.91 -13.51 -8.71
C TYR A 122 -11.00 -14.89 -8.04
N GLY A 123 -10.36 -15.05 -6.87
CA GLY A 123 -10.44 -16.29 -6.08
C GLY A 123 -9.53 -17.44 -6.54
N ASP A 124 -8.62 -17.16 -7.47
CA ASP A 124 -7.57 -18.06 -7.94
C ASP A 124 -6.52 -18.39 -6.85
N ILE A 125 -6.19 -17.40 -6.03
CA ILE A 125 -5.30 -17.56 -4.88
C ILE A 125 -6.12 -17.49 -3.60
N SER A 126 -6.10 -18.56 -2.82
CA SER A 126 -6.89 -18.69 -1.59
C SER A 126 -6.02 -18.99 -0.37
N ALA A 127 -6.51 -18.52 0.78
CA ALA A 127 -5.90 -18.74 2.08
C ALA A 127 -6.28 -20.14 2.62
N GLY A 128 -5.31 -21.05 2.61
CA GLY A 128 -5.44 -22.41 3.13
C GLY A 128 -5.38 -22.45 4.65
N THR A 129 -4.45 -21.71 5.25
CA THR A 129 -4.19 -21.77 6.70
C THR A 129 -5.00 -20.73 7.48
N SER A 130 -5.21 -20.96 8.79
CA SER A 130 -5.90 -20.02 9.68
C SER A 130 -5.17 -18.68 9.79
N ALA A 131 -3.83 -18.69 9.74
CA ALA A 131 -3.00 -17.49 9.73
C ALA A 131 -3.23 -16.66 8.45
N GLU A 132 -3.24 -17.31 7.28
CA GLU A 132 -3.53 -16.66 6.00
C GLU A 132 -4.92 -16.05 5.97
N ARG A 133 -5.93 -16.77 6.48
CA ARG A 133 -7.30 -16.26 6.52
C ARG A 133 -7.41 -15.03 7.42
N THR A 134 -6.71 -15.02 8.55
CA THR A 134 -6.67 -13.87 9.45
C THR A 134 -6.06 -12.65 8.75
N VAL A 135 -4.94 -12.82 8.05
CA VAL A 135 -4.33 -11.74 7.26
C VAL A 135 -5.23 -11.31 6.11
N ALA A 136 -5.88 -12.25 5.42
CA ALA A 136 -6.81 -11.93 4.33
C ALA A 136 -7.99 -11.07 4.80
N VAL A 137 -8.60 -11.40 5.95
CA VAL A 137 -9.68 -10.59 6.54
C VAL A 137 -9.20 -9.18 6.88
N VAL A 138 -8.02 -9.05 7.48
CA VAL A 138 -7.42 -7.74 7.78
C VAL A 138 -7.22 -6.95 6.49
N VAL A 139 -6.64 -7.57 5.45
CA VAL A 139 -6.40 -6.93 4.15
C VAL A 139 -7.70 -6.46 3.51
N MET A 140 -8.76 -7.27 3.56
CA MET A 140 -10.08 -6.91 3.02
C MET A 140 -10.70 -5.71 3.74
N VAL A 141 -10.67 -5.67 5.08
CA VAL A 141 -11.20 -4.53 5.86
C VAL A 141 -10.45 -3.25 5.52
N PHE A 142 -9.12 -3.29 5.45
CA PHE A 142 -8.32 -2.15 5.03
C PHE A 142 -8.58 -1.76 3.57
N GLY A 143 -8.76 -2.73 2.67
CA GLY A 143 -9.11 -2.50 1.27
C GLY A 143 -10.42 -1.73 1.12
N CYS A 144 -11.47 -2.14 1.83
CA CYS A 144 -12.75 -1.43 1.86
C CYS A 144 -12.62 0.01 2.40
N ALA A 145 -11.86 0.20 3.49
CA ALA A 145 -11.63 1.53 4.05
C ALA A 145 -10.88 2.46 3.07
N LEU A 146 -9.89 1.92 2.35
CA LEU A 146 -9.13 2.65 1.34
C LEU A 146 -9.99 3.01 0.12
N PHE A 147 -10.85 2.09 -0.33
CA PHE A 147 -11.79 2.35 -1.42
C PHE A 147 -12.79 3.46 -1.04
N ALA A 148 -13.38 3.38 0.16
CA ALA A 148 -14.26 4.43 0.68
C ALA A 148 -13.56 5.79 0.77
N TYR A 149 -12.32 5.82 1.24
CA TYR A 149 -11.50 7.03 1.26
C TYR A 149 -11.27 7.60 -0.15
N PHE A 150 -10.95 6.75 -1.12
CA PHE A 150 -10.74 7.15 -2.51
C PHE A 150 -12.00 7.80 -3.11
N THR A 151 -13.15 7.13 -2.99
CA THR A 151 -14.44 7.67 -3.47
C THR A 151 -14.78 8.98 -2.76
N GLY A 152 -14.62 9.04 -1.44
CA GLY A 152 -14.90 10.26 -0.67
C GLY A 152 -14.02 11.44 -1.09
N ARG A 153 -12.73 11.21 -1.38
CA ARG A 153 -11.83 12.26 -1.87
C ARG A 153 -12.20 12.75 -3.27
N ILE A 154 -12.66 11.86 -4.16
CA ILE A 154 -13.14 12.27 -5.49
C ILE A 154 -14.42 13.10 -5.36
N THR A 155 -15.39 12.64 -4.56
CA THR A 155 -16.65 13.36 -4.35
C THR A 155 -16.40 14.75 -3.81
N GLN A 156 -15.51 14.92 -2.83
CA GLN A 156 -15.14 16.24 -2.29
C GLN A 156 -14.65 17.22 -3.37
N ILE A 157 -13.77 16.75 -4.26
CA ILE A 157 -13.26 17.61 -5.35
C ILE A 157 -14.38 17.98 -6.31
N LEU A 158 -15.23 17.02 -6.65
CA LEU A 158 -16.35 17.24 -7.56
C LEU A 158 -17.38 18.21 -6.98
N THR A 159 -17.60 18.22 -5.66
CA THR A 159 -18.48 19.19 -5.00
C THR A 159 -17.85 20.58 -4.91
N ASP A 160 -16.52 20.68 -4.79
CA ASP A 160 -15.81 21.96 -4.70
C ASP A 160 -15.74 22.71 -6.06
N LEU A 161 -15.85 21.99 -7.19
CA LEU A 161 -15.81 22.57 -8.54
C LEU A 161 -16.98 23.52 -8.86
N PRO A 162 -18.27 23.13 -8.71
CA PRO A 162 -19.42 23.99 -9.04
C PRO A 162 -19.57 25.19 -8.09
N GLU A 163 -19.17 25.07 -6.81
CA GLU A 163 -19.12 26.23 -5.90
C GLU A 163 -18.16 27.32 -6.40
N CYS A 164 -17.09 26.89 -7.09
CA CYS A 164 -16.12 27.79 -7.68
C CYS A 164 -16.72 28.54 -8.88
N GLU A 165 -17.42 27.86 -9.79
CA GLU A 165 -18.07 28.50 -10.95
C GLU A 165 -19.14 29.52 -10.55
N LEU A 166 -19.98 29.18 -9.56
CA LEU A 166 -21.02 30.10 -9.06
C LEU A 166 -20.45 31.39 -8.47
N ARG A 167 -19.33 31.28 -7.73
CA ARG A 167 -18.62 32.44 -7.17
C ARG A 167 -17.96 33.34 -8.22
N PHE A 168 -17.61 32.80 -9.38
CA PHE A 168 -17.10 33.60 -10.50
C PHE A 168 -18.24 34.28 -11.26
N GLY A 169 -19.41 33.64 -11.35
CA GLY A 169 -20.62 34.23 -11.94
C GLY A 169 -21.19 35.40 -11.15
N GLU A 170 -21.12 35.39 -9.82
CA GLU A 170 -21.59 36.50 -8.96
C GLU A 170 -20.73 37.77 -9.01
N LYS A 171 -19.51 37.68 -9.56
CA LYS A 171 -18.55 38.80 -9.62
C LYS A 171 -18.51 39.50 -10.97
N LEU A 172 -19.33 39.08 -11.92
CA LEU A 172 -19.53 39.66 -13.26
C LEU A 172 -20.91 40.31 -13.32
#